data_AF-A0A7C7MME1-F1
#
_entry.id   AF-A0A7C7MME1-F1
#
_cell.length_a   1.000
_cell.length_b   1.000
_cell.length_c   1.000
_cell.angle_alpha   90.00
_cell.angle_beta   90.00
_cell.angle_gamma   90.00
#
_symmetry.space_group_name_H-M   'P 1'
#
loop_
_entity.id
_entity.type
_entity.pdbx_description
1 polymer ?
#
loop_
_entity_poly.entity_id
_entity_poly.type
_entity_poly.pdbx_seq_one_letter_code
_entity_poly.pdbx_strand_id
1 'polypeptide(L)'
;MRIKWPILLIVMMLFSCVWLDDKLSDDPLELVFSILPQLNQNGDGYYLLPLNSDGKQVTNHTVYSYVGARDYNKLKYVHSENKTVHWISNLFWVTDDTLGYYRKRIRFEQDYRYITADTSFIYSGDTTAFQKTVGCCSTSDEDGIGSTILTVLSSMLGDTIVLEAGTFDEYDNFPEDTLYISVPIIITK
;
A
#
# COMPACT_ATOMS: atom_id res chain seq x y z
N MET A 1 31.04 -10.40 42.20
CA MET A 1 31.32 -11.12 40.94
C MET A 1 31.67 -10.06 39.89
N ARG A 2 32.96 -9.80 39.65
CA ARG A 2 33.40 -8.76 38.69
C ARG A 2 33.34 -9.36 37.29
N ILE A 3 32.27 -9.07 36.55
CA ILE A 3 32.16 -9.46 35.15
C ILE A 3 33.31 -8.79 34.41
N LYS A 4 34.17 -9.59 33.78
CA LYS A 4 35.31 -9.09 33.03
C LYS A 4 34.75 -8.46 31.75
N TRP A 5 34.59 -7.14 31.78
CA TRP A 5 34.14 -6.30 30.67
C TRP A 5 34.71 -6.66 29.29
N PRO A 6 35.99 -7.10 29.12
CA PRO A 6 36.48 -7.50 27.80
C PRO A 6 35.81 -8.76 27.21
N ILE A 7 35.31 -9.67 28.06
CA ILE A 7 34.65 -10.91 27.58
C ILE A 7 33.26 -10.61 27.01
N LEU A 8 32.55 -9.64 27.61
CA LEU A 8 31.24 -9.19 27.14
C LEU A 8 31.32 -8.53 25.75
N LEU A 9 32.36 -7.72 25.51
CA LEU A 9 32.59 -7.04 24.23
C LEU A 9 32.93 -8.00 23.08
N ILE A 10 33.68 -9.07 23.37
CA ILE A 10 34.03 -10.09 22.37
C ILE A 10 32.81 -10.92 21.97
N VAL A 11 31.95 -11.28 22.94
CA VAL A 11 30.70 -12.01 22.64
C VAL A 11 29.76 -11.15 21.79
N MET A 12 29.68 -9.84 22.04
CA MET A 12 28.83 -8.94 21.25
C MET A 12 29.31 -8.75 19.80
N MET A 13 30.62 -8.81 19.56
CA MET A 13 31.21 -8.77 18.20
C MET A 13 30.99 -10.06 17.40
N LEU A 14 30.87 -11.22 18.05
CA LEU A 14 30.68 -12.50 17.37
C LEU A 14 29.24 -12.71 16.85
N PHE A 15 28.25 -12.02 17.44
CA PHE A 15 26.88 -12.05 16.94
C PHE A 15 26.62 -11.08 15.78
N SER A 16 27.45 -10.06 15.56
CA SER A 16 27.25 -9.09 14.48
C SER A 16 27.74 -9.57 13.11
N CYS A 17 28.64 -10.55 13.03
CA CYS A 17 29.18 -11.02 11.76
C CYS A 17 28.31 -12.06 11.04
N VAL A 18 27.55 -12.87 11.79
CA VAL A 18 26.79 -14.00 11.19
C VAL A 18 25.60 -13.52 10.34
N TRP A 19 25.08 -12.32 10.60
CA TRP A 19 23.91 -11.81 9.87
C TRP A 19 24.26 -11.06 8.57
N LEU A 20 25.53 -10.67 8.38
CA LEU A 20 25.95 -9.90 7.22
C LEU A 20 26.29 -10.79 6.01
N ASP A 21 26.88 -11.96 6.23
CA ASP A 21 27.28 -12.88 5.15
C ASP A 21 26.07 -13.41 4.36
N ASP A 22 24.94 -13.69 5.02
CA ASP A 22 23.70 -14.13 4.34
C ASP A 22 23.10 -13.06 3.40
N LYS A 23 23.39 -11.77 3.66
CA LYS A 23 22.94 -10.62 2.85
C LYS A 23 24.01 -10.11 1.88
N LEU A 24 25.24 -10.63 1.97
CA LEU A 24 26.35 -10.39 1.03
C LEU A 24 26.41 -11.49 -0.06
N SER A 25 25.27 -12.13 -0.33
CA SER A 25 25.11 -13.13 -1.39
C SER A 25 25.26 -12.53 -2.80
N ASP A 26 25.29 -13.40 -3.82
CA ASP A 26 25.47 -13.02 -5.24
C ASP A 26 24.43 -12.01 -5.77
N ASP A 27 23.30 -11.85 -5.08
CA ASP A 27 22.24 -10.89 -5.39
C ASP A 27 22.21 -9.73 -4.37
N PRO A 28 22.94 -8.63 -4.61
CA PRO A 28 23.12 -7.57 -3.61
C PRO A 28 21.95 -6.60 -3.51
N LEU A 29 20.91 -6.78 -4.33
CA LEU A 29 19.77 -5.88 -4.41
C LEU A 29 18.58 -6.49 -3.67
N GLU A 30 17.89 -5.69 -2.87
CA GLU A 30 16.62 -6.08 -2.24
C GLU A 30 15.56 -5.03 -2.57
N LEU A 31 14.38 -5.47 -3.01
CA LEU A 31 13.27 -4.58 -3.36
C LEU A 31 12.89 -3.68 -2.18
N VAL A 32 12.75 -2.39 -2.46
CA VAL A 32 12.21 -1.39 -1.55
C VAL A 32 10.96 -0.84 -2.17
N PHE A 33 9.82 -1.13 -1.56
CA PHE A 33 8.53 -0.64 -2.01
C PHE A 33 7.83 0.13 -0.90
N SER A 34 7.12 1.21 -1.24
CA SER A 34 6.33 1.98 -0.26
C SER A 34 5.19 2.73 -0.94
N ILE A 35 4.06 2.85 -0.24
CA ILE A 35 2.96 3.73 -0.64
C ILE A 35 3.16 5.08 0.05
N LEU A 36 2.99 6.16 -0.70
CA LEU A 36 3.14 7.55 -0.27
C LEU A 36 1.79 8.27 -0.45
N PRO A 37 0.88 8.21 0.55
CA PRO A 37 -0.46 8.78 0.42
C PRO A 37 -0.50 10.31 0.30
N GLN A 38 0.54 11.03 0.72
CA GLN A 38 0.52 12.51 0.78
C GLN A 38 -0.64 13.06 1.63
N LEU A 39 -0.95 12.36 2.73
CA LEU A 39 -2.01 12.71 3.68
C LEU A 39 -1.44 12.76 5.09
N ASN A 40 -2.10 13.55 5.95
CA ASN A 40 -1.76 13.57 7.37
C ASN A 40 -2.20 12.26 8.04
N GLN A 41 -1.39 11.77 8.97
CA GLN A 41 -1.70 10.58 9.76
C GLN A 41 -2.22 11.01 11.14
N ASN A 42 -3.24 10.34 11.65
CA ASN A 42 -3.69 10.54 13.03
C ASN A 42 -2.82 9.75 14.03
N GLY A 43 -3.07 9.92 15.33
CA GLY A 43 -2.34 9.21 16.39
C GLY A 43 -2.50 7.68 16.38
N ASP A 44 -3.52 7.17 15.70
CA ASP A 44 -3.82 5.73 15.58
C ASP A 44 -3.22 5.09 14.32
N GLY A 45 -2.53 5.87 13.48
CA GLY A 45 -1.84 5.38 12.29
C GLY A 45 -2.66 5.39 11.00
N TYR A 46 -3.83 6.02 10.97
CA TYR A 46 -4.65 6.16 9.76
C TYR A 46 -4.34 7.45 9.03
N TYR A 47 -4.21 7.36 7.70
CA TYR A 47 -4.17 8.54 6.85
C TYR A 47 -5.55 9.18 6.73
N LEU A 48 -5.63 10.49 6.79
CA LEU A 48 -6.89 11.24 6.77
C LEU A 48 -7.09 11.88 5.39
N LEU A 49 -8.11 11.43 4.66
CA LEU A 49 -8.51 12.01 3.38
C LEU A 49 -9.74 12.93 3.58
N PRO A 50 -9.57 14.26 3.56
CA PRO A 50 -10.70 15.18 3.63
C PRO A 50 -11.48 15.17 2.31
N LEU A 51 -12.79 14.99 2.40
CA LEU A 51 -13.68 15.18 1.26
C LEU A 51 -13.70 16.65 0.83
N ASN A 52 -13.83 16.88 -0.46
CA ASN A 52 -13.98 18.23 -0.97
C ASN A 52 -15.33 18.81 -0.49
N SER A 53 -15.25 19.88 0.31
CA SER A 53 -16.39 20.58 0.91
C SER A 53 -17.24 21.39 -0.07
N ASP A 54 -16.82 21.52 -1.34
CA ASP A 54 -17.46 22.37 -2.36
C ASP A 54 -18.79 21.79 -2.92
N GLY A 55 -19.45 20.90 -2.18
CA GLY A 55 -20.69 20.25 -2.61
C GLY A 55 -20.50 19.22 -3.74
N LYS A 56 -19.24 18.87 -4.06
CA LYS A 56 -18.93 17.78 -5.00
C LYS A 56 -19.22 16.44 -4.34
N GLN A 57 -19.89 15.57 -5.09
CA GLN A 57 -20.16 14.18 -4.65
C GLN A 57 -18.93 13.28 -4.74
N VAL A 58 -17.86 13.75 -5.39
CA VAL A 58 -16.65 12.98 -5.69
C VAL A 58 -15.42 13.79 -5.32
N THR A 59 -14.49 13.17 -4.60
CA THR A 59 -13.16 13.70 -4.25
C THR A 59 -12.09 12.83 -4.91
N ASN A 60 -11.21 13.46 -5.68
CA ASN A 60 -10.06 12.79 -6.30
C ASN A 60 -8.79 13.19 -5.56
N HIS A 61 -7.98 12.21 -5.22
CA HIS A 61 -6.71 12.39 -4.52
C HIS A 61 -5.62 11.54 -5.16
N THR A 62 -4.48 12.13 -5.48
CA THR A 62 -3.36 11.39 -6.07
C THR A 62 -2.53 10.73 -4.99
N VAL A 63 -2.33 9.42 -5.13
CA VAL A 63 -1.45 8.62 -4.26
C VAL A 63 -0.24 8.20 -5.07
N TYR A 64 0.93 8.24 -4.44
CA TYR A 64 2.19 7.86 -5.06
C TYR A 64 2.71 6.55 -4.48
N SER A 65 3.59 5.87 -5.21
CA SER A 65 4.40 4.77 -4.71
C SER A 65 5.86 5.03 -5.01
N TYR A 66 6.74 4.52 -4.15
CA TYR A 66 8.16 4.43 -4.44
C TYR A 66 8.54 2.97 -4.70
N VAL A 67 9.26 2.73 -5.81
CA VAL A 67 9.86 1.46 -6.19
C VAL A 67 11.35 1.67 -6.37
N GLY A 68 12.15 0.96 -5.59
CA GLY A 68 13.60 0.99 -5.68
C GLY A 68 14.21 -0.32 -5.23
N ALA A 69 15.53 -0.33 -5.11
CA ALA A 69 16.27 -1.42 -4.51
C ALA A 69 17.31 -0.89 -3.53
N ARG A 70 17.59 -1.66 -2.50
CA ARG A 70 18.72 -1.43 -1.60
C ARG A 70 19.90 -2.26 -2.06
N ASP A 71 21.00 -1.61 -2.44
CA ASP A 71 22.28 -2.24 -2.77
C ASP A 71 23.08 -2.43 -1.47
N TYR A 72 23.19 -3.68 -1.00
CA TYR A 72 23.94 -4.02 0.21
C TYR A 72 25.46 -3.97 0.04
N ASN A 73 25.96 -4.07 -1.20
CA ASN A 73 27.38 -3.93 -1.49
C ASN A 73 27.82 -2.45 -1.45
N LYS A 74 26.99 -1.54 -1.97
CA LYS A 74 27.27 -0.10 -1.98
C LYS A 74 26.64 0.68 -0.84
N LEU A 75 25.76 0.04 -0.06
CA LEU A 75 24.97 0.64 1.02
C LEU A 75 24.18 1.87 0.54
N LYS A 76 23.60 1.78 -0.66
CA LYS A 76 22.86 2.89 -1.32
C LYS A 76 21.49 2.42 -1.81
N TYR A 77 20.57 3.36 -1.93
CA TYR A 77 19.31 3.16 -2.63
C TYR A 77 19.52 3.39 -4.13
N VAL A 78 18.85 2.56 -4.94
CA VAL A 78 18.81 2.64 -6.39
C VAL A 78 17.34 2.77 -6.78
N HIS A 79 17.03 3.77 -7.60
CA HIS A 79 15.68 3.98 -8.13
C HIS A 79 15.39 2.95 -9.23
N SER A 80 14.16 2.46 -9.28
CA SER A 80 13.77 1.45 -10.27
C SER A 80 12.75 2.04 -11.23
N GLU A 81 13.20 2.38 -12.43
CA GLU A 81 12.35 2.88 -13.52
C GLU A 81 11.57 1.75 -14.20
N ASN A 82 10.43 2.10 -14.79
CA ASN A 82 9.61 1.22 -15.63
C ASN A 82 9.09 -0.04 -14.90
N LYS A 83 8.92 0.07 -13.58
CA LYS A 83 8.30 -0.97 -12.75
C LYS A 83 6.80 -0.80 -12.73
N THR A 84 6.09 -1.91 -12.91
CA THR A 84 4.62 -1.92 -12.84
C THR A 84 4.18 -2.00 -11.39
N VAL A 85 3.31 -1.08 -10.99
CA VAL A 85 2.68 -1.07 -9.67
C VAL A 85 1.21 -1.38 -9.84
N HIS A 86 0.76 -2.44 -9.20
CA HIS A 86 -0.63 -2.88 -9.18
C HIS A 86 -1.34 -2.33 -7.95
N TRP A 87 -2.40 -1.56 -8.16
CA TRP A 87 -3.20 -0.92 -7.13
C TRP A 87 -4.57 -1.59 -6.97
N ILE A 88 -5.01 -1.75 -5.73
CA ILE A 88 -6.28 -2.37 -5.37
C ILE A 88 -6.87 -1.63 -4.16
N SER A 89 -8.19 -1.49 -4.11
CA SER A 89 -8.90 -0.97 -2.95
C SER A 89 -10.10 -1.85 -2.58
N ASN A 90 -10.55 -1.71 -1.34
CA ASN A 90 -11.70 -2.44 -0.79
C ASN A 90 -13.06 -1.81 -1.11
N LEU A 91 -13.10 -0.58 -1.63
CA LEU A 91 -14.32 0.18 -1.89
C LEU A 91 -14.62 0.26 -3.39
N PHE A 92 -15.90 0.19 -3.72
CA PHE A 92 -16.43 0.19 -5.07
C PHE A 92 -17.73 1.00 -5.10
N TRP A 93 -18.13 1.46 -6.28
CA TRP A 93 -19.36 2.20 -6.48
C TRP A 93 -19.95 1.90 -7.86
N VAL A 94 -21.19 2.34 -8.09
CA VAL A 94 -21.87 2.17 -9.37
C VAL A 94 -22.33 3.55 -9.85
N THR A 95 -22.16 3.84 -11.13
CA THR A 95 -22.65 5.08 -11.74
C THR A 95 -24.15 5.22 -11.49
N ASP A 96 -24.59 6.43 -11.17
CA ASP A 96 -25.99 6.79 -10.84
C ASP A 96 -26.53 6.25 -9.49
N ASP A 97 -25.75 5.44 -8.75
CA ASP A 97 -26.04 5.15 -7.35
C ASP A 97 -25.55 6.30 -6.47
N THR A 98 -26.50 7.01 -5.87
CA THR A 98 -26.24 8.14 -4.98
C THR A 98 -26.53 7.81 -3.51
N LEU A 99 -27.07 6.62 -3.23
CA LEU A 99 -27.51 6.23 -1.89
C LEU A 99 -26.41 5.54 -1.09
N GLY A 100 -25.52 4.83 -1.79
CA GLY A 100 -24.56 3.97 -1.13
C GLY A 100 -23.32 3.69 -1.95
N TYR A 101 -22.59 2.68 -1.50
CA TYR A 101 -21.40 2.14 -2.12
C TYR A 101 -21.20 0.69 -1.70
N TYR A 102 -20.25 0.03 -2.32
CA TYR A 102 -19.96 -1.39 -2.09
C TYR A 102 -18.60 -1.54 -1.43
N ARG A 103 -18.50 -2.47 -0.50
CA ARG A 103 -17.24 -2.82 0.17
C ARG A 103 -16.98 -4.31 0.06
N LYS A 104 -15.73 -4.68 -0.17
CA LYS A 104 -15.26 -6.06 -0.16
C LYS A 104 -13.98 -6.18 0.63
N ARG A 105 -13.89 -7.13 1.56
CA ARG A 105 -12.61 -7.42 2.21
C ARG A 105 -11.65 -8.03 1.21
N ILE A 106 -10.49 -7.41 1.05
CA ILE A 106 -9.47 -7.85 0.12
C ILE A 106 -8.97 -9.24 0.56
N ARG A 107 -8.78 -10.17 -0.40
CA ARG A 107 -8.26 -11.55 -0.25
C ARG A 107 -9.08 -12.56 0.56
N PHE A 108 -10.02 -12.15 1.42
CA PHE A 108 -10.74 -13.07 2.32
C PHE A 108 -12.20 -13.33 1.97
N GLU A 109 -12.90 -12.34 1.43
CA GLU A 109 -14.34 -12.45 1.14
C GLU A 109 -14.58 -12.59 -0.35
N GLN A 110 -15.53 -13.45 -0.72
CA GLN A 110 -16.03 -13.53 -2.09
C GLN A 110 -17.14 -12.51 -2.33
N ASP A 111 -17.96 -12.25 -1.29
CA ASP A 111 -19.14 -11.41 -1.37
C ASP A 111 -18.82 -9.92 -1.19
N TYR A 112 -19.66 -9.09 -1.81
CA TYR A 112 -19.65 -7.65 -1.59
C TYR A 112 -20.70 -7.29 -0.55
N ARG A 113 -20.50 -6.19 0.17
CA ARG A 113 -21.51 -5.60 1.04
C ARG A 113 -21.90 -4.25 0.49
N TYR A 114 -23.18 -4.05 0.24
CA TYR A 114 -23.72 -2.73 -0.04
C TYR A 114 -23.93 -1.98 1.27
N ILE A 115 -23.52 -0.71 1.30
CA ILE A 115 -23.52 0.15 2.48
C ILE A 115 -24.20 1.46 2.12
N THR A 116 -25.15 1.87 2.96
CA THR A 116 -25.82 3.18 2.94
C THR A 116 -25.65 3.83 4.31
N ALA A 117 -26.16 5.05 4.48
CA ALA A 117 -26.13 5.74 5.76
C ALA A 117 -26.78 4.93 6.91
N ASP A 118 -27.90 4.23 6.62
CA ASP A 118 -28.73 3.60 7.66
C ASP A 118 -28.67 2.07 7.65
N THR A 119 -28.24 1.46 6.56
CA THR A 119 -28.33 0.00 6.37
C THR A 119 -27.12 -0.58 5.63
N SER A 120 -26.87 -1.87 5.84
CA SER A 120 -25.94 -2.64 5.02
C SER A 120 -26.42 -4.07 4.83
N PHE A 121 -26.17 -4.66 3.65
CA PHE A 121 -26.54 -6.04 3.35
C PHE A 121 -25.54 -6.70 2.38
N ILE A 122 -25.51 -8.03 2.38
CA ILE A 122 -24.65 -8.80 1.47
C ILE A 122 -25.23 -8.72 0.06
N TYR A 123 -24.40 -8.31 -0.90
CA TYR A 123 -24.72 -8.22 -2.31
C TYR A 123 -24.12 -9.40 -3.07
N SER A 124 -25.00 -10.17 -3.72
CA SER A 124 -24.65 -11.34 -4.54
C SER A 124 -25.12 -11.18 -6.00
N GLY A 125 -25.39 -9.95 -6.43
CA GLY A 125 -25.84 -9.63 -7.80
C GLY A 125 -24.68 -9.48 -8.78
N ASP A 126 -24.98 -8.95 -9.96
CA ASP A 126 -23.98 -8.66 -10.99
C ASP A 126 -23.00 -7.55 -10.53
N THR A 127 -21.71 -7.79 -10.67
CA THR A 127 -20.62 -6.88 -10.27
C THR A 127 -19.92 -6.23 -11.47
N THR A 128 -20.36 -6.49 -12.70
CA THR A 128 -19.73 -5.95 -13.93
C THR A 128 -19.77 -4.42 -14.01
N ALA A 129 -20.77 -3.80 -13.39
CA ALA A 129 -20.94 -2.35 -13.34
C ALA A 129 -20.08 -1.66 -12.26
N PHE A 130 -19.34 -2.41 -11.44
CA PHE A 130 -18.59 -1.85 -10.32
C PHE A 130 -17.39 -1.02 -10.80
N GLN A 131 -17.40 0.23 -10.38
CA GLN A 131 -16.26 1.13 -10.46
C GLN A 131 -15.41 0.98 -9.20
N LYS A 132 -14.09 0.87 -9.38
CA LYS A 132 -13.13 0.82 -8.27
C LYS A 132 -12.83 2.24 -7.80
N THR A 133 -12.49 2.41 -6.52
CA THR A 133 -11.97 3.71 -6.06
C THR A 133 -10.55 3.99 -6.54
N VAL A 134 -9.83 3.00 -7.08
CA VAL A 134 -8.49 3.16 -7.64
C VAL A 134 -8.34 2.43 -8.98
N GLY A 135 -7.64 3.03 -9.93
CA GLY A 135 -7.27 2.39 -11.20
C GLY A 135 -6.23 1.29 -10.99
N CYS A 136 -6.15 0.28 -11.87
CA CYS A 136 -5.35 -0.91 -11.55
C CYS A 136 -3.85 -0.69 -11.51
N CYS A 137 -3.31 0.21 -12.32
CA CYS A 137 -1.92 0.06 -12.69
C CYS A 137 -1.25 1.40 -13.01
N SER A 138 0.00 1.53 -12.56
CA SER A 138 0.88 2.64 -12.90
C SER A 138 2.29 2.13 -13.17
N THR A 139 3.10 2.96 -13.83
CA THR A 139 4.52 2.67 -14.10
C THR A 139 5.39 3.67 -13.34
N SER A 140 6.50 3.22 -12.76
CA SER A 140 7.45 4.11 -12.10
C SER A 140 8.30 4.90 -13.09
N ASP A 141 8.58 6.16 -12.75
CA ASP A 141 9.49 7.04 -13.48
C ASP A 141 10.98 6.81 -13.10
N GLU A 142 11.87 7.69 -13.59
CA GLU A 142 13.33 7.63 -13.35
C GLU A 142 13.70 7.71 -11.86
N ASP A 143 12.84 8.31 -11.03
CA ASP A 143 13.01 8.41 -9.59
C ASP A 143 12.36 7.23 -8.84
N GLY A 144 11.82 6.25 -9.58
CA GLY A 144 11.11 5.11 -9.01
C GLY A 144 9.70 5.46 -8.53
N ILE A 145 9.12 6.58 -8.97
CA ILE A 145 7.82 7.06 -8.49
C ILE A 145 6.71 6.60 -9.43
N GLY A 146 5.77 5.83 -8.89
CA GLY A 146 4.49 5.51 -9.53
C GLY A 146 3.37 6.38 -8.95
N SER A 147 2.25 6.51 -9.66
CA SER A 147 1.09 7.23 -9.12
C SER A 147 -0.24 6.70 -9.62
N THR A 148 -1.28 6.85 -8.80
CA THR A 148 -2.66 6.52 -9.13
C THR A 148 -3.60 7.55 -8.55
N ILE A 149 -4.81 7.64 -9.11
CA ILE A 149 -5.88 8.51 -8.61
C ILE A 149 -6.82 7.68 -7.75
N LEU A 150 -7.00 8.11 -6.51
CA LEU A 150 -8.00 7.63 -5.58
C LEU A 150 -9.26 8.49 -5.70
N THR A 151 -10.33 7.88 -6.20
CA THR A 151 -11.64 8.51 -6.41
C THR A 151 -12.60 8.06 -5.32
N VAL A 152 -13.08 8.99 -4.50
CA VAL A 152 -13.89 8.70 -3.31
C VAL A 152 -15.22 9.43 -3.38
N LEU A 153 -16.31 8.72 -3.08
CA LEU A 153 -17.66 9.30 -3.05
C LEU A 153 -17.97 9.87 -1.67
N SER A 154 -18.81 10.91 -1.62
CA SER A 154 -19.28 11.50 -0.37
C SER A 154 -20.11 10.52 0.48
N SER A 155 -20.74 9.51 -0.14
CA SER A 155 -21.44 8.43 0.57
C SER A 155 -20.50 7.52 1.38
N MET A 156 -19.19 7.56 1.10
CA MET A 156 -18.17 6.78 1.81
C MET A 156 -17.62 7.51 3.05
N LEU A 157 -18.15 8.69 3.39
CA LEU A 157 -17.72 9.47 4.55
C LEU A 157 -17.74 8.63 5.84
N GLY A 158 -16.63 8.61 6.56
CA GLY A 158 -16.46 7.85 7.79
C GLY A 158 -16.05 6.39 7.62
N ASP A 159 -16.04 5.85 6.40
CA ASP A 159 -15.47 4.52 6.14
C ASP A 159 -13.96 4.60 5.91
N THR A 160 -13.32 3.43 5.93
CA THR A 160 -11.87 3.28 5.72
C THR A 160 -11.60 2.59 4.39
N ILE A 161 -10.86 3.27 3.54
CA ILE A 161 -10.23 2.68 2.36
C ILE A 161 -9.00 1.91 2.83
N VAL A 162 -8.94 0.63 2.49
CA VAL A 162 -7.73 -0.18 2.55
C VAL A 162 -7.14 -0.15 1.15
N LEU A 163 -6.11 0.67 0.96
CA LEU A 163 -5.40 0.79 -0.31
C LEU A 163 -4.22 -0.18 -0.30
N GLU A 164 -4.25 -1.16 -1.19
CA GLU A 164 -3.15 -2.08 -1.43
C GLU A 164 -2.42 -1.70 -2.72
N ALA A 165 -1.10 -1.83 -2.69
CA ALA A 165 -0.28 -1.75 -3.87
C ALA A 165 0.74 -2.88 -3.85
N GLY A 166 1.20 -3.32 -5.02
CA GLY A 166 2.28 -4.27 -5.12
C GLY A 166 3.05 -4.20 -6.43
N THR A 167 4.25 -4.75 -6.42
CA THR A 167 5.16 -4.82 -7.57
C THR A 167 5.97 -6.11 -7.50
N PHE A 168 6.44 -6.57 -8.65
CA PHE A 168 7.23 -7.80 -8.75
C PHE A 168 8.63 -7.57 -8.17
N ASP A 169 9.11 -8.55 -7.40
CA ASP A 169 10.51 -8.61 -7.00
C ASP A 169 11.29 -9.35 -8.09
N GLU A 170 12.27 -8.64 -8.66
CA GLU A 170 13.17 -9.18 -9.69
C GLU A 170 14.60 -9.29 -9.18
N TYR A 171 14.84 -8.99 -7.90
CA TYR A 171 16.18 -8.90 -7.33
C TYR A 171 16.62 -10.17 -6.61
N ASP A 172 15.80 -11.22 -6.61
CA ASP A 172 16.13 -12.52 -6.06
C ASP A 172 15.93 -13.66 -7.09
N ASN A 173 16.19 -14.90 -6.64
CA ASN A 173 16.07 -16.08 -7.48
C ASN A 173 14.61 -16.57 -7.65
N PHE A 174 13.62 -15.81 -7.21
CA PHE A 174 12.20 -16.13 -7.28
C PHE A 174 11.47 -15.10 -8.17
N PRO A 175 11.56 -15.22 -9.50
CA PRO A 175 11.07 -14.22 -10.46
C PRO A 175 9.54 -13.99 -10.47
N GLU A 176 8.79 -14.75 -9.67
CA GLU A 176 7.35 -14.59 -9.48
C GLU A 176 7.00 -14.01 -8.09
N ASP A 177 7.99 -13.67 -7.27
CA ASP A 177 7.72 -13.07 -5.97
C ASP A 177 7.20 -11.63 -6.16
N THR A 178 6.26 -11.23 -5.30
CA THR A 178 5.58 -9.94 -5.38
C THR A 178 5.46 -9.37 -3.99
N LEU A 179 5.96 -8.15 -3.80
CA LEU A 179 5.81 -7.42 -2.56
C LEU A 179 4.50 -6.63 -2.57
N TYR A 180 3.64 -6.87 -1.57
CA TYR A 180 2.40 -6.13 -1.36
C TYR A 180 2.43 -5.34 -0.06
N ILE A 181 2.00 -4.08 -0.13
CA ILE A 181 1.86 -3.19 1.02
C ILE A 181 0.43 -2.67 1.07
N SER A 182 -0.09 -2.47 2.28
CA SER A 182 -1.42 -1.92 2.52
C SER A 182 -1.34 -0.69 3.41
N VAL A 183 -2.10 0.35 3.06
CA VAL A 183 -2.25 1.55 3.88
C VAL A 183 -3.74 1.83 4.15
N PRO A 184 -4.13 2.05 5.42
CA PRO A 184 -5.50 2.43 5.75
C PRO A 184 -5.68 3.95 5.67
N ILE A 185 -6.72 4.38 4.94
CA ILE A 185 -7.08 5.77 4.72
C ILE A 185 -8.53 5.98 5.20
N ILE A 186 -8.74 6.80 6.22
CA ILE A 186 -10.06 7.20 6.72
C ILE A 186 -10.56 8.40 5.91
N ILE A 187 -11.80 8.32 5.46
CA ILE A 187 -12.47 9.40 4.75
C ILE A 187 -13.09 10.35 5.77
N THR A 188 -12.61 11.58 5.80
CA THR A 188 -13.04 12.61 6.75
C THR A 188 -13.79 13.74 6.06
N LYS A 189 -14.49 14.53 6.86
CA LYS A 189 -15.10 15.78 6.41
C LYS A 189 -14.05 16.89 6.28
#